data_AF-G9A1Q8-F1
#
_entry.id   AF-G9A1Q8-F1
#
_cell.length_a   1.000
_cell.length_b   1.000
_cell.length_c   1.000
_cell.angle_alpha   90.00
_cell.angle_beta   90.00
_cell.angle_gamma   90.00
#
_symmetry.space_group_name_H-M   'P 1'
#
loop_
_entity.id
_entity.type
_entity.pdbx_description
1 polymer ?
#
loop_
_entity_poly.entity_id
_entity_poly.type
_entity_poly.pdbx_seq_one_letter_code
_entity_poly.pdbx_strand_id
1 'polypeptide(L)'
;MEFYIPTETGEFLAFCAAGAAMLIGLVMLFAPRLIFRAAGIGIAEGRRGGLAEARSTMGGMHVGLGLGAILLAQPMVYLAVGAAFALAAFGRILSMMSDNGATLFNWAALVVQSALAILPLAYVFGFI
;
A
#
# COMPACT_ATOMS: atom_id res chain seq x y z
N MET A 1 -15.90 21.57 4.78
CA MET A 1 -14.81 21.27 3.83
C MET A 1 -15.48 20.56 2.67
N GLU A 2 -15.47 21.15 1.47
CA GLU A 2 -15.95 20.44 0.29
C GLU A 2 -14.94 19.35 -0.07
N PHE A 3 -15.44 18.17 -0.45
CA PHE A 3 -14.59 17.05 -0.83
C PHE A 3 -13.99 17.32 -2.20
N TYR A 4 -12.66 17.50 -2.26
CA TYR A 4 -11.96 17.76 -3.51
C TYR A 4 -11.73 16.45 -4.27
N ILE A 5 -12.10 16.45 -5.54
CA ILE A 5 -11.80 15.37 -6.49
C ILE A 5 -10.92 15.97 -7.58
N PRO A 6 -9.68 15.47 -7.77
CA PRO A 6 -8.80 15.97 -8.81
C PRO A 6 -9.41 15.85 -10.21
N THR A 7 -9.30 16.92 -10.99
CA THR A 7 -9.71 16.95 -12.41
C THR A 7 -8.53 16.79 -13.37
N GLU A 8 -7.32 17.04 -12.88
CA GLU A 8 -6.07 16.81 -13.62
C GLU A 8 -5.80 15.30 -13.66
N THR A 9 -5.34 14.78 -14.80
CA THR A 9 -5.26 13.33 -15.04
C THR A 9 -4.17 12.68 -14.19
N GLY A 10 -2.97 13.28 -14.11
CA GLY A 10 -1.88 12.79 -13.29
C GLY A 10 -2.24 12.75 -11.81
N GLU A 11 -2.81 13.83 -11.30
CA GLU A 11 -3.28 13.95 -9.91
C GLU A 11 -4.40 12.93 -9.63
N PHE A 12 -5.33 12.76 -10.56
CA PHE A 12 -6.40 11.77 -10.43
C PHE A 12 -5.86 10.34 -10.32
N LEU A 13 -4.84 9.98 -11.09
CA LEU A 13 -4.19 8.68 -10.98
C LEU A 13 -3.47 8.50 -9.63
N ALA A 14 -2.80 9.54 -9.13
CA ALA A 14 -2.20 9.54 -7.80
C ALA A 14 -3.24 9.38 -6.69
N PHE A 15 -4.39 10.06 -6.83
CA PHE A 15 -5.54 9.95 -5.93
C PHE A 15 -6.15 8.54 -5.96
N CYS A 16 -6.32 7.94 -7.14
CA CYS A 16 -6.78 6.56 -7.27
C CYS A 16 -5.81 5.56 -6.62
N ALA A 17 -4.49 5.76 -6.77
CA ALA A 17 -3.49 4.94 -6.10
C ALA A 17 -3.59 5.06 -4.57
N ALA A 18 -3.76 6.28 -4.03
CA ALA A 18 -4.02 6.48 -2.60
C ALA A 18 -5.30 5.77 -2.13
N GLY A 19 -6.37 5.82 -2.94
CA GLY A 19 -7.61 5.07 -2.70
C GLY A 19 -7.39 3.56 -2.65
N ALA A 20 -6.69 3.00 -3.62
CA ALA A 20 -6.37 1.58 -3.65
C ALA A 20 -5.50 1.15 -2.46
N ALA A 21 -4.50 1.96 -2.08
CA ALA A 21 -3.68 1.74 -0.89
C ALA A 21 -4.53 1.73 0.39
N MET A 22 -5.46 2.68 0.53
CA MET A 22 -6.39 2.74 1.65
C MET A 22 -7.28 1.49 1.68
N LEU A 23 -7.84 1.04 0.55
CA LEU A 23 -8.68 -0.15 0.47
C LEU A 23 -7.92 -1.42 0.88
N ILE A 24 -6.68 -1.59 0.40
CA ILE A 24 -5.81 -2.70 0.82
C ILE A 24 -5.56 -2.63 2.33
N GLY A 25 -5.28 -1.44 2.86
CA GLY A 25 -5.11 -1.20 4.29
C GLY A 25 -6.36 -1.58 5.10
N LEU A 26 -7.55 -1.23 4.61
CA LEU A 26 -8.82 -1.57 5.26
C LEU A 26 -9.04 -3.09 5.31
N VAL A 27 -8.69 -3.80 4.24
CA VAL A 27 -8.73 -5.27 4.24
C VAL A 27 -7.77 -5.85 5.30
N MET A 28 -6.55 -5.34 5.45
CA MET A 28 -5.65 -5.79 6.53
C MET A 28 -6.15 -5.42 7.92
N LEU A 29 -6.74 -4.23 8.06
CA LEU A 29 -7.21 -3.69 9.33
C LEU A 29 -8.39 -4.51 9.88
N PHE A 30 -9.34 -4.88 9.02
CA PHE A 30 -10.56 -5.58 9.44
C PHE A 30 -10.50 -7.09 9.21
N ALA A 31 -9.85 -7.53 8.14
CA ALA A 31 -9.78 -8.94 7.72
C ALA A 31 -8.34 -9.46 7.49
N PRO A 32 -7.41 -9.32 8.45
CA PRO A 32 -5.99 -9.69 8.27
C PRO A 32 -5.79 -11.18 7.92
N ARG A 33 -6.71 -12.05 8.40
CA ARG A 33 -6.66 -13.49 8.13
C ARG A 33 -6.81 -13.84 6.65
N LEU A 34 -7.54 -13.03 5.88
CA LEU A 34 -7.70 -13.26 4.45
C LEU A 34 -6.35 -13.16 3.74
N ILE A 35 -5.57 -12.15 4.11
CA ILE A 35 -4.31 -11.84 3.45
C ILE A 35 -3.22 -12.76 3.97
N PHE A 36 -3.22 -13.08 5.26
CA PHE A 36 -2.30 -14.09 5.79
C PHE A 36 -2.47 -15.43 5.08
N ARG A 37 -3.71 -15.86 4.82
CA ARG A 37 -3.97 -17.07 4.02
C ARG A 37 -3.44 -16.95 2.59
N ALA A 38 -3.68 -15.83 1.93
CA ALA A 38 -3.18 -15.59 0.57
C ALA A 38 -1.63 -15.55 0.51
N ALA A 39 -1.00 -15.00 1.55
CA ALA A 39 0.44 -14.87 1.70
C ALA A 39 1.13 -16.13 2.26
N GLY A 40 0.37 -17.16 2.64
CA GLY A 40 0.91 -18.35 3.30
C GLY A 40 1.44 -18.12 4.72
N ILE A 41 1.04 -17.02 5.37
CA ILE A 41 1.48 -16.67 6.72
C ILE A 41 0.64 -17.45 7.75
N GLY A 42 1.29 -18.32 8.51
CA GLY A 42 0.70 -19.01 9.66
C GLY A 42 0.62 -18.11 10.89
N ILE A 43 -0.49 -18.20 11.63
CA ILE A 43 -0.62 -17.56 12.95
C ILE A 43 -0.28 -18.63 13.99
N ALA A 44 0.77 -18.41 14.78
CA ALA A 44 1.15 -19.33 15.85
C ALA A 44 0.03 -19.46 16.89
N GLU A 45 -0.23 -20.69 17.33
CA GLU A 45 -1.26 -21.00 18.32
C GLU A 45 -1.04 -20.21 19.61
N GLY A 46 -2.13 -19.67 20.17
CA GLY A 46 -2.10 -18.84 21.37
C GLY A 46 -1.49 -17.44 21.19
N ARG A 47 -0.79 -17.14 20.08
CA ARG A 47 -0.09 -15.87 19.85
C ARG A 47 -0.83 -14.97 18.87
N ARG A 48 -1.71 -14.12 19.41
CA ARG A 48 -2.49 -13.13 18.62
C ARG A 48 -1.69 -11.92 18.16
N GLY A 49 -0.41 -11.79 18.54
CA GLY A 49 0.45 -10.65 18.19
C GLY A 49 0.57 -10.40 16.69
N GLY A 50 0.66 -11.45 15.87
CA GLY A 50 0.71 -11.28 14.40
C GLY A 50 -0.54 -10.63 13.82
N LEU A 51 -1.71 -10.86 14.43
CA LEU A 51 -2.95 -10.20 14.04
C LEU A 51 -3.02 -8.75 14.53
N ALA A 52 -2.29 -8.38 15.58
CA ALA A 52 -2.19 -6.99 16.04
C ALA A 52 -1.30 -6.19 15.09
N GLU A 53 -0.14 -6.74 14.72
CA GLU A 53 0.78 -6.14 13.76
C GLU A 53 0.17 -5.95 12.38
N ALA A 54 -0.56 -6.96 11.87
CA ALA A 54 -1.26 -6.81 10.60
C ALA A 54 -2.29 -5.67 10.62
N ARG A 55 -2.98 -5.48 11.74
CA ARG A 55 -3.97 -4.41 11.86
C ARG A 55 -3.34 -3.05 12.02
N SER A 56 -2.29 -2.94 12.83
CA SER A 56 -1.61 -1.67 13.09
C SER A 56 -0.74 -1.26 11.91
N THR A 57 0.32 -2.02 11.66
CA THR A 57 1.44 -1.64 10.78
C THR A 57 1.10 -1.92 9.32
N MET A 58 0.46 -3.06 9.01
CA MET A 58 0.11 -3.39 7.61
C MET A 58 -1.22 -2.79 7.17
N GLY A 59 -2.15 -2.56 8.10
CA GLY A 59 -3.47 -2.01 7.82
C GLY A 59 -3.57 -0.53 8.11
N GLY A 60 -3.57 -0.17 9.39
CA GLY A 60 -3.76 1.20 9.87
C GLY A 60 -2.80 2.20 9.23
N MET A 61 -1.53 1.85 9.05
CA MET A 61 -0.57 2.74 8.38
C MET A 61 -0.95 3.00 6.91
N HIS A 62 -1.38 1.96 6.17
CA HIS A 62 -1.81 2.11 4.78
C HIS A 62 -3.11 2.91 4.66
N VAL A 63 -4.06 2.67 5.58
CA VAL A 63 -5.30 3.45 5.68
C VAL A 63 -5.00 4.91 5.97
N GLY A 64 -4.17 5.20 6.98
CA GLY A 64 -3.83 6.56 7.36
C GLY A 64 -3.11 7.32 6.24
N LEU A 65 -2.18 6.65 5.54
CA LEU A 65 -1.43 7.24 4.43
C LEU A 65 -2.35 7.55 3.23
N GLY A 66 -3.17 6.58 2.82
CA GLY A 66 -4.10 6.75 1.70
C GLY A 66 -5.23 7.73 1.99
N LEU A 67 -5.83 7.64 3.18
CA LEU A 67 -6.87 8.57 3.62
C LEU A 67 -6.31 10.00 3.76
N GLY A 68 -5.11 10.15 4.31
CA GLY A 68 -4.43 11.43 4.40
C GLY A 68 -4.20 12.06 3.02
N ALA A 69 -3.76 11.26 2.05
CA ALA A 69 -3.59 11.71 0.67
C ALA A 69 -4.92 12.14 0.02
N ILE A 70 -6.01 11.40 0.23
CA ILE A 70 -7.34 11.73 -0.30
C ILE A 70 -7.89 13.02 0.33
N LEU A 71 -7.78 13.17 1.65
CA LEU A 71 -8.34 14.30 2.37
C LEU A 71 -7.57 15.60 2.16
N LEU A 72 -6.24 15.50 2.03
CA LEU A 72 -5.38 16.67 1.88
C LEU A 72 -5.13 17.03 0.42
N ALA A 73 -5.10 16.04 -0.48
CA ALA A 73 -4.83 16.21 -1.92
C ALA A 73 -3.61 17.11 -2.20
N GLN A 74 -2.53 16.88 -1.47
CA GLN A 74 -1.29 17.66 -1.62
C GLN A 74 -0.18 16.82 -2.27
N PRO A 75 0.62 17.40 -3.20
CA PRO A 75 1.72 16.69 -3.85
C PRO A 75 2.71 16.04 -2.88
N MET A 76 3.03 16.70 -1.76
CA MET A 76 3.94 16.14 -0.76
C MET A 76 3.37 14.92 -0.04
N VAL A 77 2.04 14.79 0.07
CA VAL A 77 1.40 13.61 0.67
C VAL A 77 1.35 12.47 -0.34
N TYR A 78 1.11 12.75 -1.63
CA TYR A 78 1.28 11.75 -2.69
C TYR A 78 2.74 11.27 -2.80
N LEU A 79 3.72 12.15 -2.62
CA LEU A 79 5.13 11.76 -2.54
C LEU A 79 5.36 10.75 -1.41
N ALA A 80 4.80 11.01 -0.22
CA ALA A 80 4.91 10.10 0.91
C ALA A 80 4.25 8.74 0.62
N VAL A 81 3.08 8.72 -0.03
CA VAL A 81 2.44 7.48 -0.51
C VAL A 81 3.37 6.73 -1.45
N GLY A 82 3.83 7.40 -2.50
CA GLY A 82 4.66 6.79 -3.52
C GLY A 82 5.99 6.26 -2.99
N ALA A 83 6.66 7.03 -2.13
CA ALA A 83 7.91 6.64 -1.49
C ALA A 83 7.74 5.44 -0.55
N ALA A 84 6.66 5.42 0.26
CA ALA A 84 6.37 4.29 1.14
C ALA A 84 6.16 2.99 0.35
N PHE A 85 5.38 3.04 -0.74
CA PHE A 85 5.17 1.87 -1.60
C PHE A 85 6.40 1.49 -2.42
N ALA A 86 7.24 2.44 -2.83
CA ALA A 86 8.51 2.16 -3.49
C ALA A 86 9.45 1.38 -2.57
N LEU A 87 9.59 1.81 -1.32
CA LEU A 87 10.38 1.11 -0.30
C LEU A 87 9.77 -0.26 0.05
N ALA A 88 8.45 -0.36 0.09
CA ALA A 88 7.77 -1.64 0.32
C ALA A 88 7.98 -2.63 -0.84
N ALA A 89 7.96 -2.15 -2.09
CA ALA A 89 8.28 -2.94 -3.28
C ALA A 89 9.75 -3.38 -3.26
N PHE A 90 10.66 -2.48 -2.91
CA PHE A 90 12.09 -2.79 -2.77
C PHE A 90 12.33 -3.86 -1.70
N GLY A 91 11.73 -3.73 -0.51
CA GLY A 91 11.83 -4.74 0.54
C GLY A 91 11.29 -6.11 0.10
N ARG A 92 10.24 -6.13 -0.73
CA ARG A 92 9.73 -7.37 -1.32
C ARG A 92 10.69 -7.98 -2.35
N ILE A 93 11.34 -7.16 -3.18
CA ILE A 93 12.38 -7.64 -4.10
C ILE A 93 13.52 -8.30 -3.32
N LEU A 94 13.98 -7.66 -2.24
CA LEU A 94 15.01 -8.25 -1.37
C LEU A 94 14.58 -9.61 -0.81
N SER A 95 13.36 -9.72 -0.27
CA SER A 95 12.87 -11.00 0.26
C SER A 95 12.73 -12.08 -0.82
N MET A 96 12.30 -11.73 -2.04
CA MET A 96 12.25 -12.71 -3.15
C MET A 96 13.63 -13.21 -3.57
N MET A 97 14.65 -12.33 -3.51
CA MET A 97 16.03 -12.68 -3.84
C MET A 97 16.73 -13.47 -2.72
N SER A 98 16.48 -13.12 -1.46
CA SER A 98 17.21 -13.67 -0.31
C SER A 98 16.53 -14.87 0.34
N ASP A 99 15.20 -14.96 0.32
CA ASP A 99 14.43 -15.94 1.10
C ASP A 99 13.76 -17.02 0.23
N ASN A 100 14.13 -17.14 -1.05
CA ASN A 100 13.42 -17.95 -2.05
C ASN A 100 11.90 -17.64 -2.11
N GLY A 101 11.53 -16.39 -1.80
CA GLY A 101 10.15 -15.94 -1.66
C GLY A 101 9.41 -15.67 -2.97
N ALA A 102 9.90 -16.12 -4.13
CA ALA A 102 9.34 -15.83 -5.46
C ALA A 102 8.02 -16.58 -5.77
N THR A 103 7.06 -16.53 -4.85
CA THR A 103 5.73 -17.10 -5.00
C THR A 103 4.85 -16.23 -5.91
N LEU A 104 3.79 -16.81 -6.49
CA LEU A 104 2.82 -16.06 -7.29
C LEU A 104 2.21 -14.88 -6.52
N PHE A 105 1.95 -15.08 -5.23
CA PHE A 105 1.45 -14.00 -4.36
C PHE A 105 2.44 -12.84 -4.26
N ASN A 106 3.74 -13.12 -4.06
CA ASN A 106 4.75 -12.06 -3.96
C ASN A 106 4.97 -11.34 -5.29
N TRP A 107 4.90 -12.03 -6.42
CA TRP A 107 4.90 -11.37 -7.73
C TRP A 107 3.69 -10.45 -7.92
N ALA A 108 2.47 -10.93 -7.61
CA ALA A 108 1.26 -10.10 -7.69
C ALA A 108 1.33 -8.90 -6.75
N ALA A 109 1.78 -9.12 -5.50
CA ALA A 109 1.96 -8.05 -4.52
C ALA A 109 3.01 -7.03 -4.97
N LEU A 110 4.11 -7.47 -5.58
CA LEU A 110 5.14 -6.58 -6.12
C LEU A 110 4.54 -5.68 -7.21
N VAL A 111 3.80 -6.25 -8.18
CA VAL A 111 3.15 -5.47 -9.24
C VAL A 111 2.22 -4.41 -8.66
N VAL A 112 1.40 -4.79 -7.67
CA VAL A 112 0.51 -3.84 -6.98
C VAL A 112 1.32 -2.74 -6.29
N GLN A 113 2.34 -3.09 -5.50
CA GLN A 113 3.16 -2.10 -4.81
C GLN A 113 3.89 -1.16 -5.78
N SER A 114 4.41 -1.69 -6.88
CA SER A 114 5.03 -0.90 -7.93
C SER A 114 4.04 0.07 -8.58
N ALA A 115 2.80 -0.36 -8.86
CA ALA A 115 1.78 0.54 -9.39
C ALA A 115 1.42 1.65 -8.38
N LEU A 116 1.24 1.30 -7.10
CA LEU A 116 0.95 2.25 -6.02
C LEU A 116 2.13 3.19 -5.72
N ALA A 117 3.34 2.83 -6.11
CA ALA A 117 4.50 3.70 -6.05
C ALA A 117 4.60 4.61 -7.28
N ILE A 118 4.54 4.03 -8.48
CA ILE A 118 4.80 4.71 -9.75
C ILE A 118 3.76 5.80 -10.01
N LEU A 119 2.48 5.53 -9.83
CA LEU A 119 1.42 6.50 -10.15
C LEU A 119 1.59 7.83 -9.39
N PRO A 120 1.67 7.86 -8.04
CA PRO A 120 1.87 9.11 -7.32
C PRO A 120 3.25 9.72 -7.52
N LEU A 121 4.33 8.93 -7.67
CA LEU A 121 5.66 9.48 -7.94
C LEU A 121 5.74 10.12 -9.33
N ALA A 122 5.14 9.48 -10.34
CA ALA A 122 5.12 9.99 -11.70
C ALA A 122 4.43 11.36 -11.77
N TYR A 123 3.29 11.50 -11.08
CA TYR A 123 2.61 12.78 -10.93
C TYR A 123 3.48 13.82 -10.22
N VAL A 124 4.03 13.49 -9.03
CA VAL A 124 4.80 14.47 -8.23
C VAL A 124 6.07 14.96 -8.94
N PHE A 125 6.71 14.10 -9.74
CA PHE A 125 7.88 14.47 -10.53
C PHE A 125 7.55 15.05 -11.92
N GLY A 126 6.27 15.20 -12.28
CA GLY A 126 5.83 15.82 -13.52
C GLY A 126 6.02 14.97 -14.77
N PHE A 127 6.02 13.64 -14.64
CA PHE A 127 6.08 12.71 -15.77
C PHE A 127 4.70 12.43 -16.40
N ILE A 128 3.62 12.63 -15.63
CA ILE A 128 2.22 12.51 -16.04
C ILE A 128 1.38 13.64 -15.45
#